data_AF-A0A060YE56-F1
#
_entry.id   AF-A0A060YE56-F1
#
_cell.length_a   1.000
_cell.length_b   1.000
_cell.length_c   1.000
_cell.angle_alpha   90.00
_cell.angle_beta   90.00
_cell.angle_gamma   90.00
#
_symmetry.space_group_name_H-M   'P 1'
#
loop_
_entity.id
_entity.type
_entity.pdbx_description
1 polymer ?
#
loop_
_entity_poly.entity_id
_entity_poly.type
_entity_poly.pdbx_seq_one_letter_code
_entity_poly.pdbx_strand_id
1 'polypeptide(L)'
;MCLLSSLCFINEMLYASYMRNTLDAVAPLKTKNIYHKKLAPWYTENTRALKQASRKLERKWRHTKLEVFRLAWKDSTVQYRRALTAARSSYFSNLIEGNKNNPKFLFDTVAKLTKKQHSPREDGCHFSSNKFMNYFEEKIMIIRKQITDSSLNLRIPSKLSCPASAQLCQDLGSREMLKCFSTISLDTMMKIIMASKPSSCILDPIPAKLLKELLPVLHPPMLNIINSSLSTGCVPNSLKVSVIKPLLRKPNLDPEHIKNYWPISNLPFLSKIVEKAVAQQLTAFLKTNNVYEMLQFCFRPIIDLRLPL
;
A
#
# COMPACT_ATOMS: atom_id res chain seq x y z
N MET A 1 21.71 -1.09 -30.48
CA MET A 1 20.69 -1.19 -29.41
C MET A 1 21.08 -2.11 -28.26
N CYS A 2 21.66 -3.31 -28.48
CA CYS A 2 21.95 -4.27 -27.39
C CYS A 2 22.96 -3.84 -26.32
N LEU A 3 23.93 -2.96 -26.63
CA LEU A 3 24.96 -2.53 -25.66
C LEU A 3 24.46 -1.45 -24.68
N LEU A 4 23.47 -0.65 -25.07
CA LEU A 4 22.91 0.39 -24.21
C LEU A 4 21.82 -0.17 -23.29
N SER A 5 21.07 -1.17 -23.75
CA SER A 5 20.13 -1.91 -22.90
C SER A 5 20.86 -2.75 -21.85
N SER A 6 22.03 -3.34 -22.18
CA SER A 6 22.86 -4.05 -21.22
C SER A 6 23.48 -3.11 -20.17
N LEU A 7 23.93 -1.91 -20.55
CA LEU A 7 24.45 -0.91 -19.60
C LEU A 7 23.39 -0.45 -18.59
N CYS A 8 22.17 -0.20 -19.06
CA CYS A 8 21.03 0.17 -18.20
C CYS A 8 20.75 -0.91 -17.14
N PHE A 9 20.83 -2.18 -17.55
CA PHE A 9 20.63 -3.33 -16.67
C PHE A 9 21.77 -3.50 -15.65
N ILE A 10 23.03 -3.35 -16.08
CA ILE A 10 24.21 -3.47 -15.20
C ILE A 10 24.19 -2.38 -14.12
N ASN A 11 23.91 -1.13 -14.50
CA ASN A 11 23.88 -0.01 -13.56
C ASN A 11 22.79 -0.17 -12.50
N GLU A 12 21.62 -0.71 -12.86
CA GLU A 12 20.54 -0.97 -11.90
C GLU A 12 20.85 -2.13 -10.95
N MET A 13 21.37 -3.25 -11.48
CA MET A 13 21.76 -4.38 -10.64
C MET A 13 22.85 -4.00 -9.63
N LEU A 14 23.86 -3.23 -10.07
CA LEU A 14 24.91 -2.72 -9.20
C LEU A 14 24.32 -1.78 -8.14
N TYR A 15 23.43 -0.86 -8.52
CA TYR A 15 22.74 0.03 -7.59
C TYR A 15 21.96 -0.76 -6.52
N ALA A 16 21.12 -1.71 -6.92
CA ALA A 16 20.27 -2.44 -5.98
C ALA A 16 21.06 -3.40 -5.08
N SER A 17 22.15 -3.99 -5.59
CA SER A 17 23.04 -4.86 -4.82
C SER A 17 23.87 -4.05 -3.81
N TYR A 18 24.51 -2.98 -4.26
CA TYR A 18 25.31 -2.10 -3.40
C TYR A 18 24.50 -1.55 -2.23
N MET A 19 23.28 -1.07 -2.50
CA MET A 19 22.40 -0.51 -1.48
C MET A 19 21.97 -1.55 -0.44
N ARG A 20 21.60 -2.76 -0.88
CA ARG A 20 21.20 -3.85 0.02
C ARG A 20 22.36 -4.33 0.88
N ASN A 21 23.54 -4.53 0.27
CA ASN A 21 24.73 -5.00 1.00
C ASN A 21 25.19 -3.96 2.02
N THR A 22 25.16 -2.67 1.67
CA THR A 22 25.51 -1.58 2.58
C THR A 22 24.52 -1.50 3.74
N LEU A 23 23.21 -1.61 3.46
CA LEU A 23 22.20 -1.61 4.51
C LEU A 23 22.35 -2.81 5.43
N ASP A 24 22.59 -4.01 4.89
CA ASP A 24 22.74 -5.23 5.69
C ASP A 24 24.01 -5.20 6.56
N ALA A 25 25.09 -4.59 6.06
CA ALA A 25 26.32 -4.39 6.82
C ALA A 25 26.15 -3.45 8.02
N VAL A 26 25.36 -2.37 7.88
CA VAL A 26 25.18 -1.35 8.92
C VAL A 26 23.96 -1.66 9.82
N ALA A 27 22.91 -2.25 9.27
CA ALA A 27 21.62 -2.47 9.90
C ALA A 27 20.94 -3.76 9.37
N PRO A 28 21.44 -4.94 9.75
CA PRO A 28 20.94 -6.21 9.23
C PRO A 28 19.49 -6.46 9.64
N LEU A 29 18.72 -7.08 8.74
CA LEU A 29 17.32 -7.37 8.97
C LEU A 29 17.15 -8.43 10.07
N LYS A 30 16.50 -8.06 11.18
CA LYS A 30 16.23 -8.99 12.30
C LYS A 30 14.73 -9.23 12.45
N THR A 31 14.31 -10.48 12.32
CA THR A 31 12.93 -10.89 12.59
C THR A 31 12.68 -10.91 14.10
N LYS A 32 11.60 -10.26 14.54
CA LYS A 32 11.13 -10.29 15.93
C LYS A 32 9.66 -10.69 15.97
N ASN A 33 9.31 -11.58 16.89
CA ASN A 33 7.91 -11.91 17.16
C ASN A 33 7.25 -10.76 17.94
N ILE A 34 6.34 -10.05 17.29
CA ILE A 34 5.57 -8.96 17.91
C ILE A 34 4.27 -9.55 18.44
N TYR A 35 4.17 -9.70 19.76
CA TYR A 35 2.92 -10.04 20.43
C TYR A 35 2.14 -8.75 20.70
N HIS A 36 1.13 -8.46 19.88
CA HIS A 36 0.15 -7.41 20.18
C HIS A 36 -0.71 -7.84 21.38
N LYS A 37 -0.24 -7.58 22.60
CA LYS A 37 -1.08 -7.71 23.79
C LYS A 37 -2.12 -6.60 23.76
N LYS A 38 -3.36 -6.93 23.35
CA LYS A 38 -4.51 -6.06 23.61
C LYS A 38 -4.59 -5.88 25.13
N LEU A 39 -4.28 -4.68 25.61
CA LEU A 39 -4.48 -4.36 27.02
C LEU A 39 -5.98 -4.49 27.28
N ALA A 40 -6.34 -5.31 28.26
CA ALA A 40 -7.74 -5.46 28.66
C ALA A 40 -8.27 -4.08 29.08
N PRO A 41 -9.34 -3.54 28.47
CA PRO A 41 -9.83 -2.18 28.76
C PRO A 41 -10.19 -1.95 30.22
N TRP A 42 -10.55 -3.02 30.94
CA TRP A 42 -10.88 -3.00 32.36
C TRP A 42 -9.66 -3.18 33.29
N TYR A 43 -8.43 -3.21 32.75
CA TYR A 43 -7.21 -3.32 33.56
C TYR A 43 -6.77 -1.94 34.05
N THR A 44 -7.06 -1.63 35.30
CA THR A 44 -6.82 -0.32 35.92
C THR A 44 -5.51 -0.26 36.69
N GLU A 45 -5.05 0.96 37.01
CA GLU A 45 -3.85 1.17 37.85
C GLU A 45 -3.99 0.49 39.23
N ASN A 46 -5.18 0.51 39.82
CA ASN A 46 -5.46 -0.21 41.06
C ASN A 46 -5.21 -1.73 40.93
N THR A 47 -5.74 -2.36 39.88
CA THR A 47 -5.49 -3.80 39.65
C THR A 47 -4.02 -4.10 39.36
N ARG A 48 -3.29 -3.14 38.77
CA ARG A 48 -1.84 -3.23 38.54
C ARG A 48 -1.07 -3.18 39.86
N ALA A 49 -1.38 -2.22 40.73
CA ALA A 49 -0.76 -2.09 42.04
C ALA A 49 -0.97 -3.35 42.90
N LEU A 50 -2.21 -3.88 42.96
CA LEU A 50 -2.52 -5.11 43.70
C LEU A 50 -1.80 -6.34 43.16
N LYS A 51 -1.63 -6.42 41.82
CA LYS A 51 -0.84 -7.49 41.19
C LYS A 51 0.64 -7.38 41.57
N GLN A 52 1.20 -6.17 41.54
CA GLN A 52 2.59 -5.94 41.91
C GLN A 52 2.83 -6.28 43.39
N ALA A 53 1.95 -5.84 44.30
CA ALA A 53 2.00 -6.18 45.71
C ALA A 53 1.94 -7.70 45.94
N SER A 54 1.04 -8.40 45.25
CA SER A 54 0.94 -9.86 45.32
C SER A 54 2.21 -10.56 44.84
N ARG A 55 2.84 -10.07 43.75
CA ARG A 55 4.12 -10.62 43.27
C ARG A 55 5.29 -10.33 44.21
N LYS A 56 5.30 -9.17 44.89
CA LYS A 56 6.30 -8.87 45.92
C LYS A 56 6.21 -9.87 47.08
N LEU A 57 5.00 -10.13 47.56
CA LEU A 57 4.74 -11.11 48.63
C LEU A 57 5.11 -12.54 48.20
N GLU A 58 4.74 -12.94 46.97
CA GLU A 58 5.13 -14.24 46.41
C GLU A 58 6.66 -14.42 46.40
N ARG A 59 7.41 -13.42 45.92
CA ARG A 59 8.88 -13.48 45.89
C ARG A 59 9.46 -13.55 47.30
N LYS A 60 8.91 -12.78 48.24
CA LYS A 60 9.35 -12.77 49.64
C LYS A 60 9.12 -14.13 50.31
N TRP A 61 7.98 -14.77 50.07
CA TRP A 61 7.73 -16.14 50.52
C TRP A 61 8.66 -17.15 49.85
N ARG A 62 8.87 -17.07 48.53
CA ARG A 62 9.78 -18.00 47.82
C ARG A 62 11.21 -17.96 48.37
N HIS A 63 11.67 -16.79 48.81
CA HIS A 63 12.99 -16.59 49.40
C HIS A 63 13.06 -17.01 50.87
N THR A 64 12.14 -16.55 51.70
CA THR A 64 12.19 -16.75 53.17
C THR A 64 11.56 -18.05 53.66
N LYS A 65 10.65 -18.64 52.87
CA LYS A 65 9.82 -19.81 53.22
C LYS A 65 8.96 -19.66 54.48
N LEU A 66 8.84 -18.45 55.04
CA LEU A 66 8.04 -18.20 56.24
C LEU A 66 6.54 -18.22 55.93
N GLU A 67 5.79 -18.88 56.81
CA GLU A 67 4.34 -19.09 56.64
C GLU A 67 3.54 -17.78 56.62
N VAL A 68 3.99 -16.75 57.36
CA VAL A 68 3.35 -15.43 57.37
C VAL A 68 3.30 -14.79 55.98
N PHE A 69 4.34 -14.97 55.16
CA PHE A 69 4.36 -14.45 53.79
C PHE A 69 3.54 -15.30 52.83
N ARG A 70 3.37 -16.61 53.12
CA ARG A 70 2.49 -17.49 52.34
C ARG A 70 1.03 -17.06 52.51
N LEU A 71 0.61 -16.84 53.76
CA LEU A 71 -0.73 -16.37 54.10
C LEU A 71 -1.00 -14.98 53.51
N ALA A 72 -0.09 -14.04 53.71
CA ALA A 72 -0.19 -12.69 53.14
C ALA A 72 -0.29 -12.70 51.61
N TRP A 73 0.49 -13.56 50.92
CA TRP A 73 0.40 -13.70 49.46
C TRP A 73 -0.94 -14.30 49.02
N LYS A 74 -1.47 -15.29 49.75
CA LYS A 74 -2.78 -15.89 49.45
C LYS A 74 -3.88 -14.83 49.56
N ASP A 75 -3.87 -14.04 50.63
CA ASP A 75 -4.85 -12.98 50.87
C ASP A 75 -4.73 -11.87 49.83
N SER A 76 -3.52 -11.43 49.51
CA SER A 76 -3.29 -10.41 48.47
C SER A 76 -3.76 -10.90 47.09
N THR A 77 -3.61 -12.20 46.81
CA THR A 77 -4.09 -12.81 45.56
C THR A 77 -5.61 -12.81 45.49
N VAL A 78 -6.30 -13.09 46.60
CA VAL A 78 -7.77 -12.99 46.68
C VAL A 78 -8.22 -11.56 46.46
N GLN A 79 -7.58 -10.58 47.11
CA GLN A 79 -7.88 -9.15 46.93
C GLN A 79 -7.68 -8.72 45.46
N TYR A 80 -6.57 -9.12 44.84
CA TYR A 80 -6.31 -8.85 43.42
C TYR A 80 -7.40 -9.46 42.52
N ARG A 81 -7.79 -10.72 42.76
CA ARG A 81 -8.86 -11.37 41.98
C ARG A 81 -10.20 -10.65 42.13
N ARG A 82 -10.57 -10.25 43.36
CA ARG A 82 -11.79 -9.48 43.63
C ARG A 82 -11.78 -8.14 42.89
N ALA A 83 -10.69 -7.39 42.99
CA ALA A 83 -10.54 -6.11 42.30
C ALA A 83 -10.59 -6.26 40.77
N LEU A 84 -9.99 -7.33 40.23
CA LEU A 84 -10.03 -7.62 38.80
C LEU A 84 -11.45 -7.95 38.32
N THR A 85 -12.19 -8.77 39.08
CA THR A 85 -13.60 -9.07 38.78
C THR A 85 -14.45 -7.81 38.86
N ALA A 86 -14.29 -7.00 39.91
CA ALA A 86 -15.03 -5.74 40.08
C ALA A 86 -14.75 -4.75 38.93
N ALA A 87 -13.49 -4.57 38.56
CA ALA A 87 -13.11 -3.69 37.45
C ALA A 87 -13.69 -4.17 36.12
N ARG A 88 -13.69 -5.48 35.86
CA ARG A 88 -14.31 -6.08 34.68
C ARG A 88 -15.83 -5.85 34.69
N SER A 89 -16.51 -6.11 35.79
CA SER A 89 -17.96 -5.91 35.91
C SER A 89 -18.33 -4.45 35.69
N SER A 90 -17.66 -3.52 36.39
CA SER A 90 -17.91 -2.08 36.25
C SER A 90 -17.73 -1.59 34.80
N TYR A 91 -16.67 -2.05 34.12
CA TYR A 91 -16.46 -1.70 32.72
C TYR A 91 -17.64 -2.11 31.82
N PHE A 92 -18.09 -3.36 31.93
CA PHE A 92 -19.21 -3.84 31.10
C PHE A 92 -20.54 -3.22 31.51
N SER A 93 -20.78 -2.97 32.79
CA SER A 93 -21.96 -2.23 33.27
C SER A 93 -22.03 -0.84 32.64
N ASN A 94 -20.95 -0.06 32.74
CA ASN A 94 -20.88 1.28 32.15
C ASN A 94 -21.03 1.25 30.62
N LEU A 95 -20.45 0.24 29.97
CA LEU A 95 -20.55 0.08 28.52
C LEU A 95 -21.99 -0.22 28.06
N ILE A 96 -22.72 -1.03 28.83
CA ILE A 96 -24.13 -1.35 28.59
C ILE A 96 -25.00 -0.12 28.84
N GLU A 97 -24.81 0.57 29.97
CA GLU A 97 -25.57 1.77 30.32
C GLU A 97 -25.38 2.89 29.30
N GLY A 98 -24.14 3.13 28.87
CA GLY A 98 -23.80 4.15 27.87
C GLY A 98 -24.37 3.86 26.47
N ASN A 99 -24.72 2.60 26.17
CA ASN A 99 -25.23 2.18 24.86
C ASN A 99 -26.63 1.55 24.95
N LYS A 100 -27.39 1.84 26.01
CA LYS A 100 -28.70 1.23 26.31
C LYS A 100 -29.73 1.35 25.18
N ASN A 101 -29.63 2.40 24.35
CA ASN A 101 -30.55 2.66 23.24
C ASN A 101 -30.11 2.04 21.91
N ASN A 102 -29.04 1.23 21.89
CA ASN A 102 -28.53 0.57 20.68
C ASN A 102 -28.60 -0.97 20.83
N PRO A 103 -29.74 -1.61 20.49
CA PRO A 103 -29.92 -3.05 20.64
C PRO A 103 -28.84 -3.87 19.94
N LYS A 104 -28.43 -3.48 18.72
CA LYS A 104 -27.39 -4.18 17.96
C LYS A 104 -26.07 -4.21 18.71
N PHE A 105 -25.65 -3.07 19.26
CA PHE A 105 -24.42 -2.98 20.05
C PHE A 105 -24.47 -3.84 21.33
N LEU A 106 -25.63 -3.88 22.00
CA LEU A 106 -25.83 -4.72 23.19
C LEU A 106 -25.75 -6.21 22.85
N PHE A 107 -26.44 -6.67 21.81
CA PHE A 107 -26.39 -8.06 21.35
C PHE A 107 -24.96 -8.47 20.93
N ASP A 108 -24.24 -7.60 20.21
CA ASP A 108 -22.84 -7.83 19.85
C ASP A 108 -21.94 -7.93 21.09
N THR A 109 -22.19 -7.10 22.10
CA THR A 109 -21.42 -7.09 23.37
C THR A 109 -21.67 -8.37 24.18
N VAL A 110 -22.92 -8.82 24.28
CA VAL A 110 -23.28 -10.08 24.93
C VAL A 110 -22.68 -11.26 24.17
N ALA A 111 -22.77 -11.29 22.84
CA ALA A 111 -22.17 -12.35 22.02
C ALA A 111 -20.64 -12.44 22.20
N LYS A 112 -19.94 -11.31 22.35
CA LYS A 112 -18.50 -11.27 22.64
C LYS A 112 -18.15 -11.83 24.02
N LEU A 113 -19.06 -11.74 24.99
CA LEU A 113 -18.88 -12.23 26.36
C LEU A 113 -19.20 -13.72 26.51
N THR A 114 -20.17 -14.23 25.75
CA THR A 114 -20.70 -15.60 25.90
C THR A 114 -20.12 -16.60 24.91
N LYS A 115 -19.71 -16.18 23.71
CA LYS A 115 -19.06 -17.09 22.76
C LYS A 115 -17.60 -17.30 23.18
N LYS A 116 -17.16 -18.57 23.24
CA LYS A 116 -15.73 -18.93 23.24
C LYS A 116 -15.11 -18.24 22.03
N GLN A 117 -14.33 -17.20 22.26
CA GLN A 117 -13.56 -16.54 21.22
C GLN A 117 -12.69 -17.64 20.60
N HIS A 118 -13.02 -18.07 19.38
CA HIS A 118 -11.95 -18.56 18.52
C HIS A 118 -10.91 -17.46 18.52
N SER A 119 -9.65 -17.83 18.75
CA SER A 119 -8.50 -16.95 18.60
C SER A 119 -8.71 -16.03 17.39
N PRO A 120 -8.25 -14.77 17.42
CA PRO A 120 -8.29 -13.94 16.23
C PRO A 120 -7.70 -14.78 15.10
N ARG A 121 -8.56 -15.21 14.17
CA ARG A 121 -8.07 -15.79 12.93
C ARG A 121 -7.18 -14.70 12.37
N GLU A 122 -5.96 -15.09 12.01
CA GLU A 122 -5.04 -14.23 11.30
C GLU A 122 -5.85 -13.46 10.26
N ASP A 123 -5.73 -12.12 10.26
CA ASP A 123 -6.25 -11.23 9.20
C ASP A 123 -5.48 -11.51 7.90
N GLY A 124 -5.53 -12.75 7.43
CA GLY A 124 -4.98 -13.24 6.19
C GLY A 124 -6.10 -13.33 5.17
N CYS A 125 -5.85 -12.78 3.99
CA CYS A 125 -6.68 -13.03 2.81
C CYS A 125 -7.03 -14.52 2.70
N HIS A 126 -8.32 -14.86 2.70
CA HIS A 126 -8.81 -16.24 2.62
C HIS A 126 -8.55 -16.94 1.27
N PHE A 127 -7.88 -16.27 0.33
CA PHE A 127 -7.54 -16.79 -0.99
C PHE A 127 -6.04 -16.72 -1.25
N SER A 128 -5.52 -17.73 -1.95
CA SER A 128 -4.11 -17.75 -2.36
C SER A 128 -3.80 -16.64 -3.36
N SER A 129 -2.54 -16.19 -3.39
CA SER A 129 -2.07 -15.18 -4.35
C SER A 129 -2.33 -15.60 -5.81
N ASN A 130 -2.17 -16.89 -6.11
CA ASN A 130 -2.45 -17.45 -7.44
C ASN A 130 -3.95 -17.35 -7.77
N LYS A 131 -4.84 -17.70 -6.83
CA LYS A 131 -6.29 -17.59 -7.04
C LYS A 131 -6.72 -16.14 -7.28
N PHE A 132 -6.13 -15.20 -6.54
CA PHE A 132 -6.38 -13.77 -6.74
C PHE A 132 -5.93 -13.31 -8.13
N MET A 133 -4.71 -13.67 -8.54
CA MET A 133 -4.17 -13.26 -9.83
C MET A 133 -5.00 -13.83 -10.99
N ASN A 134 -5.24 -15.14 -10.99
CA ASN A 134 -5.99 -15.83 -12.04
C ASN A 134 -7.38 -15.20 -12.25
N TYR A 135 -8.07 -14.83 -11.16
CA TYR A 135 -9.37 -14.15 -11.26
C TYR A 135 -9.29 -12.84 -12.04
N PHE A 136 -8.28 -12.00 -11.79
CA PHE A 136 -8.14 -10.73 -12.50
C PHE A 136 -7.63 -10.90 -13.92
N GLU A 137 -6.75 -11.88 -14.17
CA GLU A 137 -6.31 -12.23 -15.53
C GLU A 137 -7.47 -12.72 -16.40
N GLU A 138 -8.29 -13.64 -15.87
CA GLU A 138 -9.48 -14.14 -16.55
C GLU A 138 -10.47 -13.01 -16.82
N LYS A 139 -10.70 -12.14 -15.83
CA LYS A 139 -11.56 -10.96 -16.00
C LYS A 139 -11.06 -10.04 -17.11
N ILE A 140 -9.76 -9.77 -17.17
CA ILE A 140 -9.16 -8.95 -18.24
C ILE A 140 -9.31 -9.63 -19.60
N MET A 141 -9.10 -10.94 -19.67
CA MET A 141 -9.29 -11.72 -20.90
C MET A 141 -10.73 -11.64 -21.40
N ILE A 142 -11.71 -11.78 -20.51
CA ILE A 142 -13.14 -11.65 -20.86
C ILE A 142 -13.45 -10.24 -21.36
N ILE A 143 -12.97 -9.19 -20.68
CA ILE A 143 -13.17 -7.80 -21.11
C ILE A 143 -12.57 -7.55 -22.50
N ARG A 144 -11.34 -8.03 -22.74
CA ARG A 144 -10.69 -7.90 -24.06
C ARG A 144 -11.50 -8.59 -25.14
N LYS A 145 -11.94 -9.83 -24.89
CA LYS A 145 -12.79 -10.58 -25.83
C LYS A 145 -14.08 -9.82 -26.15
N GLN A 146 -14.77 -9.29 -25.13
CA GLN A 146 -16.00 -8.51 -25.32
C GLN A 146 -15.77 -7.22 -26.14
N ILE A 147 -14.67 -6.51 -25.92
CA ILE A 147 -14.31 -5.32 -26.71
C ILE A 147 -14.06 -5.71 -28.17
N THR A 148 -13.28 -6.76 -28.41
CA THR A 148 -13.00 -7.25 -29.77
C THR A 148 -14.28 -7.70 -30.47
N ASP A 149 -15.11 -8.51 -29.81
CA ASP A 149 -16.36 -9.00 -30.40
C ASP A 149 -17.34 -7.85 -30.67
N SER A 150 -17.41 -6.85 -29.79
CA SER A 150 -18.24 -5.65 -30.00
C SER A 150 -17.72 -4.79 -31.17
N SER A 151 -16.39 -4.69 -31.35
CA SER A 151 -15.79 -3.98 -32.49
C SER A 151 -16.04 -4.67 -33.83
N LEU A 152 -16.15 -6.00 -33.85
CA LEU A 152 -16.50 -6.79 -35.04
C LEU A 152 -18.01 -6.74 -35.37
N ASN A 153 -18.86 -6.66 -34.33
CA ASN A 153 -20.31 -6.50 -34.50
C ASN A 153 -20.72 -5.06 -34.83
N LEU A 154 -19.86 -4.08 -34.54
CA LEU A 154 -19.91 -2.74 -35.12
C LEU A 154 -19.31 -2.78 -36.55
N ARG A 155 -20.00 -3.42 -37.49
CA ARG A 155 -20.05 -2.83 -38.84
C ARG A 155 -20.70 -1.47 -38.64
N ILE A 156 -19.88 -0.45 -38.40
CA ILE A 156 -20.30 0.95 -38.39
C ILE A 156 -21.12 1.11 -39.67
N PRO A 157 -22.44 1.36 -39.61
CA PRO A 157 -23.18 1.69 -40.80
C PRO A 157 -22.46 2.88 -41.40
N SER A 158 -22.18 2.87 -42.70
CA SER A 158 -21.47 3.94 -43.43
C SER A 158 -22.12 5.34 -43.32
N LYS A 159 -23.19 5.47 -42.53
CA LYS A 159 -23.90 6.71 -42.18
C LYS A 159 -23.65 7.22 -40.74
N LEU A 160 -22.87 6.52 -39.91
CA LEU A 160 -22.46 6.94 -38.55
C LEU A 160 -20.96 7.21 -38.44
N SER A 161 -20.23 7.29 -39.56
CA SER A 161 -18.94 7.95 -39.55
C SER A 161 -19.18 9.39 -39.11
N CYS A 162 -18.76 9.74 -37.89
CA CYS A 162 -18.68 11.12 -37.48
C CYS A 162 -17.79 11.82 -38.53
N PRO A 163 -18.27 12.78 -39.32
CA PRO A 163 -17.46 13.41 -40.37
C PRO A 163 -16.17 13.99 -39.77
N ALA A 164 -16.25 14.45 -38.51
CA ALA A 164 -15.14 14.98 -37.73
C ALA A 164 -14.01 13.96 -37.50
N SER A 165 -14.27 12.67 -37.26
CA SER A 165 -13.19 11.70 -37.01
C SER A 165 -12.53 11.22 -38.29
N ALA A 166 -13.25 11.17 -39.41
CA ALA A 166 -12.68 10.88 -40.72
C ALA A 166 -11.89 12.07 -41.31
N GLN A 167 -12.34 13.32 -41.07
CA GLN A 167 -11.60 14.53 -41.43
C GLN A 167 -10.34 14.72 -40.57
N LEU A 168 -10.38 14.39 -39.27
CA LEU A 168 -9.17 14.34 -38.41
C LEU A 168 -8.12 13.33 -38.90
N CYS A 169 -8.55 12.28 -39.61
CA CYS A 169 -7.66 11.26 -40.16
C CYS A 169 -7.01 11.65 -41.51
N GLN A 170 -7.61 12.57 -42.28
CA GLN A 170 -7.08 13.02 -43.57
C GLN A 170 -6.10 14.20 -43.45
N ASP A 171 -6.17 14.96 -42.34
CA ASP A 171 -5.24 16.05 -42.01
C ASP A 171 -3.93 15.56 -41.32
N LEU A 172 -3.66 14.24 -41.36
CA LEU A 172 -2.53 13.60 -40.66
C LEU A 172 -1.14 13.90 -41.24
N GLY A 173 -1.05 14.61 -42.36
CA GLY A 173 0.22 14.92 -43.02
C GLY A 173 1.18 15.79 -42.19
N SER A 174 0.68 16.46 -41.14
CA SER A 174 1.44 17.43 -40.34
C SER A 174 1.41 17.18 -38.83
N ARG A 175 0.90 16.04 -38.34
CA ARG A 175 0.94 15.76 -36.89
C ARG A 175 2.37 15.47 -36.45
N GLU A 176 2.90 16.34 -35.59
CA GLU A 176 4.16 16.05 -34.89
C GLU A 176 4.07 14.68 -34.21
N MET A 177 5.16 13.92 -34.24
CA MET A 177 5.27 12.61 -33.62
C MET A 177 6.39 12.62 -32.60
N LEU A 178 6.10 12.19 -31.37
CA LEU A 178 7.13 12.02 -30.35
C LEU A 178 7.96 10.77 -30.67
N LYS A 179 9.14 10.98 -31.27
CA LYS A 179 10.04 9.89 -31.69
C LYS A 179 10.84 9.30 -30.54
N CYS A 180 11.25 10.12 -29.58
CA CYS A 180 12.12 9.72 -28.49
C CYS A 180 11.88 10.58 -27.24
N PHE A 181 12.29 10.04 -26.09
CA PHE A 181 12.38 10.81 -24.85
C PHE A 181 13.76 11.43 -24.71
N SER A 182 13.79 12.63 -24.14
CA SER A 182 15.03 13.34 -23.82
C SER A 182 15.51 12.96 -22.42
N THR A 183 16.83 12.99 -22.21
CA THR A 183 17.40 12.88 -20.86
C THR A 183 17.00 14.07 -19.99
N ILE A 184 16.91 13.87 -18.68
CA ILE A 184 16.61 14.92 -17.71
C ILE A 184 17.86 15.37 -16.96
N SER A 185 17.84 16.62 -16.48
CA SER A 185 18.88 17.16 -15.60
C SER A 185 18.75 16.61 -14.17
N LEU A 186 19.82 16.76 -13.39
CA LEU A 186 19.81 16.44 -11.97
C LEU A 186 18.72 17.22 -11.21
N ASP A 187 18.59 18.52 -11.48
CA ASP A 187 17.57 19.38 -10.85
C ASP A 187 16.15 18.88 -11.15
N THR A 188 15.86 18.53 -12.41
CA THR A 188 14.57 17.95 -12.79
C THR A 188 14.31 16.63 -12.07
N MET A 189 15.30 15.74 -12.00
CA MET A 189 15.17 14.48 -11.26
C MET A 189 14.88 14.73 -9.78
N MET A 190 15.62 15.65 -9.13
CA MET A 190 15.42 16.01 -7.74
C MET A 190 14.02 16.56 -7.50
N LYS A 191 13.52 17.46 -8.36
CA LYS A 191 12.14 17.98 -8.30
C LYS A 191 11.10 16.86 -8.38
N ILE A 192 11.25 15.92 -9.30
CA ILE A 192 10.34 14.76 -9.43
C ILE A 192 10.36 13.91 -8.15
N ILE A 193 11.55 13.61 -7.61
CA ILE A 193 11.70 12.78 -6.40
C ILE A 193 11.10 13.50 -5.19
N MET A 194 11.39 14.78 -4.99
CA MET A 194 10.91 15.55 -3.85
C MET A 194 9.39 15.68 -3.86
N ALA A 195 8.78 15.96 -5.02
CA ALA A 195 7.32 16.02 -5.19
C ALA A 195 6.62 14.65 -5.05
N SER A 196 7.36 13.53 -5.11
CA SER A 196 6.77 12.19 -5.04
C SER A 196 6.48 11.74 -3.60
N LYS A 197 5.33 11.12 -3.35
CA LYS A 197 5.06 10.50 -2.04
C LYS A 197 6.11 9.40 -1.75
N PRO A 198 6.74 9.35 -0.55
CA PRO A 198 7.73 8.34 -0.21
C PRO A 198 7.05 6.99 0.11
N SER A 199 6.47 6.36 -0.90
CA SER A 199 5.80 5.08 -0.82
C SER A 199 6.76 3.94 -1.15
N SER A 200 7.05 3.10 -0.16
CA SER A 200 7.98 1.97 -0.32
C SER A 200 7.30 0.72 -0.88
N CYS A 201 8.06 -0.01 -1.67
CA CYS A 201 7.80 -1.37 -2.11
C CYS A 201 8.77 -2.32 -1.39
N ILE A 202 8.34 -3.57 -1.16
CA ILE A 202 9.23 -4.62 -0.64
C ILE A 202 10.37 -4.97 -1.62
N LEU A 203 10.19 -4.62 -2.90
CA LEU A 203 11.21 -4.77 -3.93
C LEU A 203 12.21 -3.59 -3.96
N ASP A 204 11.98 -2.54 -3.18
CA ASP A 204 12.94 -1.44 -3.07
C ASP A 204 14.19 -1.92 -2.32
N PRO A 205 15.40 -1.52 -2.75
CA PRO A 205 16.63 -1.90 -2.05
C PRO A 205 16.71 -1.28 -0.66
N ILE A 206 16.10 -0.11 -0.47
CA ILE A 206 15.95 0.59 0.81
C ILE A 206 14.59 1.30 0.86
N PRO A 207 14.05 1.61 2.05
CA PRO A 207 12.80 2.36 2.17
C PRO A 207 12.85 3.71 1.43
N ALA A 208 11.78 4.06 0.73
CA ALA A 208 11.71 5.29 -0.08
C ALA A 208 11.95 6.58 0.73
N LYS A 209 11.63 6.59 2.03
CA LYS A 209 11.95 7.71 2.93
C LYS A 209 13.45 7.88 3.10
N LEU A 210 14.14 6.78 3.45
CA LEU A 210 15.60 6.76 3.58
C LEU A 210 16.29 7.10 2.27
N LEU A 211 15.76 6.63 1.14
CA LEU A 211 16.28 6.96 -0.19
C LEU A 211 16.26 8.47 -0.45
N LYS A 212 15.18 9.17 -0.06
CA LYS A 212 15.11 10.63 -0.19
C LYS A 212 16.11 11.35 0.69
N GLU A 213 16.33 10.86 1.92
CA GLU A 213 17.33 11.44 2.84
C GLU A 213 18.76 11.25 2.31
N LEU A 214 19.03 10.12 1.68
CA LEU A 214 20.33 9.79 1.09
C LEU A 214 20.49 10.28 -0.37
N LEU A 215 19.52 11.04 -0.90
CA LEU A 215 19.53 11.49 -2.28
C LEU A 215 20.82 12.25 -2.68
N PRO A 216 21.44 13.09 -1.83
CA PRO A 216 22.70 13.76 -2.16
C PRO A 216 23.86 12.81 -2.47
N VAL A 217 23.80 11.56 -2.03
CA VAL A 217 24.81 10.53 -2.32
C VAL A 217 24.35 9.61 -3.44
N LEU A 218 23.04 9.34 -3.52
CA LEU A 218 22.45 8.38 -4.45
C LEU A 218 22.09 8.96 -5.82
N HIS A 219 22.17 10.28 -5.98
CA HIS A 219 21.73 10.93 -7.21
C HIS A 219 22.49 10.48 -8.48
N PRO A 220 23.81 10.17 -8.50
CA PRO A 220 24.48 9.82 -9.75
C PRO A 220 24.00 8.49 -10.36
N PRO A 221 23.93 7.36 -9.62
CA PRO A 221 23.44 6.11 -10.20
C PRO A 221 21.95 6.18 -10.55
N MET A 222 21.14 6.89 -9.75
CA MET A 222 19.71 7.08 -10.05
C MET A 222 19.50 7.85 -11.37
N LEU A 223 20.24 8.94 -11.56
CA LEU A 223 20.16 9.75 -12.77
C LEU A 223 20.59 8.94 -14.01
N ASN A 224 21.66 8.16 -13.88
CA ASN A 224 22.14 7.30 -14.95
C ASN A 224 21.10 6.25 -15.34
N ILE A 225 20.43 5.60 -14.38
CA ILE A 225 19.37 4.62 -14.67
C ILE A 225 18.20 5.29 -15.40
N ILE A 226 17.73 6.44 -14.90
CA ILE A 226 16.60 7.17 -15.51
C ILE A 226 16.94 7.62 -16.92
N ASN A 227 18.09 8.27 -17.14
CA ASN A 227 18.51 8.78 -18.44
C ASN A 227 18.83 7.65 -19.44
N SER A 228 19.35 6.51 -18.96
CA SER A 228 19.52 5.32 -19.79
C SER A 228 18.16 4.77 -20.22
N SER A 229 17.17 4.71 -19.32
CA SER A 229 15.82 4.27 -19.68
C SER A 229 15.13 5.20 -20.67
N LEU A 230 15.30 6.52 -20.53
CA LEU A 230 14.70 7.52 -21.43
C LEU A 230 15.32 7.45 -22.83
N SER A 231 16.66 7.45 -22.91
CA SER A 231 17.38 7.44 -24.20
C SER A 231 17.19 6.14 -24.98
N THR A 232 17.08 5.00 -24.29
CA THR A 232 16.88 3.69 -24.94
C THR A 232 15.41 3.33 -25.14
N GLY A 233 14.48 4.04 -24.51
CA GLY A 233 13.07 3.65 -24.45
C GLY A 233 12.82 2.34 -23.70
N CYS A 234 13.80 1.84 -22.94
CA CYS A 234 13.74 0.54 -22.27
C CYS A 234 13.80 0.67 -20.75
N VAL A 235 12.77 0.20 -20.05
CA VAL A 235 12.76 0.11 -18.59
C VAL A 235 13.47 -1.18 -18.14
N PRO A 236 14.33 -1.17 -17.10
CA PRO A 236 14.91 -2.38 -16.51
C PRO A 236 13.84 -3.36 -16.02
N ASN A 237 14.06 -4.68 -16.18
CA ASN A 237 13.06 -5.69 -15.81
C ASN A 237 12.72 -5.67 -14.31
N SER A 238 13.70 -5.47 -13.44
CA SER A 238 13.51 -5.29 -11.99
C SER A 238 12.55 -4.14 -11.66
N LEU A 239 12.56 -3.06 -12.44
CA LEU A 239 11.67 -1.91 -12.27
C LEU A 239 10.28 -2.13 -12.91
N LYS A 240 10.11 -3.12 -13.79
CA LYS A 240 8.80 -3.50 -14.35
C LYS A 240 7.98 -4.37 -13.40
N VAL A 241 8.64 -5.09 -12.49
CA VAL A 241 7.96 -5.98 -11.54
C VAL A 241 7.26 -5.14 -10.47
N SER A 242 6.01 -5.49 -10.16
CA SER A 242 5.22 -4.83 -9.12
C SER A 242 4.66 -5.85 -8.13
N VAL A 243 4.42 -5.40 -6.91
CA VAL A 243 3.75 -6.22 -5.89
C VAL A 243 2.28 -5.86 -5.87
N ILE A 244 1.42 -6.84 -6.15
CA ILE A 244 -0.04 -6.64 -6.09
C ILE A 244 -0.48 -6.60 -4.63
N LYS A 245 -1.11 -5.49 -4.25
CA LYS A 245 -1.74 -5.30 -2.94
C LYS A 245 -3.27 -5.33 -3.12
N PRO A 246 -3.94 -6.41 -2.68
CA PRO A 246 -5.40 -6.44 -2.63
C PRO A 246 -5.92 -5.32 -1.72
N LEU A 247 -6.74 -4.43 -2.26
CA LEU A 247 -7.41 -3.37 -1.49
C LEU A 247 -8.92 -3.50 -1.64
N LEU A 248 -9.64 -3.64 -0.54
CA LEU A 248 -11.10 -3.73 -0.59
C LEU A 248 -11.69 -2.42 -1.17
N ARG A 249 -12.60 -2.54 -2.15
CA ARG A 249 -13.18 -1.40 -2.88
C ARG A 249 -13.93 -0.43 -1.95
N LYS A 250 -14.62 -0.97 -0.95
CA LYS A 250 -15.32 -0.22 0.10
C LYS A 250 -15.19 -0.98 1.42
N PRO A 251 -15.10 -0.30 2.58
CA PRO A 251 -14.89 -0.96 3.87
C PRO A 251 -15.96 -1.96 4.30
N ASN A 252 -17.18 -1.83 3.79
CA ASN A 252 -18.34 -2.63 4.15
C ASN A 252 -18.62 -3.81 3.21
N LEU A 253 -17.75 -4.05 2.22
CA LEU A 253 -17.89 -5.21 1.34
C LEU A 253 -17.37 -6.47 2.01
N ASP A 254 -17.89 -7.61 1.59
CA ASP A 254 -17.46 -8.91 2.08
C ASP A 254 -16.02 -9.24 1.64
N PRO A 255 -15.06 -9.42 2.57
CA PRO A 255 -13.67 -9.76 2.28
C PRO A 255 -13.47 -11.16 1.67
N GLU A 256 -14.44 -12.07 1.76
CA GLU A 256 -14.34 -13.43 1.20
C GLU A 256 -14.44 -13.45 -0.33
N HIS A 257 -14.98 -12.39 -0.93
CA HIS A 257 -15.27 -12.32 -2.35
C HIS A 257 -14.20 -11.50 -3.10
N ILE A 258 -13.36 -12.18 -3.90
CA ILE A 258 -12.25 -11.56 -4.68
C ILE A 258 -12.72 -10.38 -5.55
N LYS A 259 -13.94 -10.44 -6.11
CA LYS A 259 -14.54 -9.37 -6.93
C LYS A 259 -14.63 -8.01 -6.21
N ASN A 260 -14.63 -8.02 -4.88
CA ASN A 260 -14.74 -6.83 -4.05
C ASN A 260 -13.41 -6.09 -3.86
N TYR A 261 -12.31 -6.57 -4.43
CA TYR A 261 -10.99 -5.97 -4.30
C TYR A 261 -10.58 -5.16 -5.56
N TRP A 262 -9.63 -4.26 -5.35
CA TRP A 262 -8.78 -3.66 -6.36
C TRP A 262 -7.40 -4.33 -6.31
N PRO A 263 -6.84 -4.74 -7.47
CA PRO A 263 -5.47 -5.24 -7.55
C PRO A 263 -4.50 -4.06 -7.67
N ILE A 264 -4.18 -3.39 -6.56
CA ILE A 264 -3.31 -2.21 -6.59
C ILE A 264 -1.87 -2.63 -6.85
N SER A 265 -1.30 -2.18 -7.97
CA SER A 265 0.10 -2.43 -8.30
C SER A 265 1.03 -1.52 -7.50
N ASN A 266 1.84 -2.10 -6.61
CA ASN A 266 2.87 -1.35 -5.88
C ASN A 266 4.24 -1.54 -6.56
N LEU A 267 4.62 -0.58 -7.40
CA LEU A 267 5.92 -0.58 -8.08
C LEU A 267 7.07 -0.12 -7.16
N PRO A 268 8.32 -0.53 -7.44
CA PRO A 268 9.50 0.08 -6.84
C PRO A 268 9.49 1.60 -6.98
N PHE A 269 10.04 2.30 -5.99
CA PHE A 269 10.04 3.76 -5.96
C PHE A 269 10.72 4.35 -7.21
N LEU A 270 11.88 3.81 -7.59
CA LEU A 270 12.62 4.27 -8.78
C LEU A 270 11.81 4.08 -10.08
N SER A 271 11.05 2.99 -10.19
CA SER A 271 10.15 2.75 -11.34
C SER A 271 9.12 3.88 -11.48
N LYS A 272 8.49 4.28 -10.37
CA LYS A 272 7.55 5.42 -10.34
C LYS A 272 8.21 6.75 -10.75
N ILE A 273 9.50 6.94 -10.47
CA ILE A 273 10.24 8.13 -10.89
C ILE A 273 10.47 8.13 -12.41
N VAL A 274 10.84 6.98 -12.99
CA VAL A 274 10.95 6.83 -14.46
C VAL A 274 9.61 7.09 -15.13
N GLU A 275 8.52 6.49 -14.64
CA GLU A 275 7.16 6.73 -15.16
C GLU A 275 6.78 8.21 -15.13
N LYS A 276 7.11 8.93 -14.05
CA LYS A 276 6.84 10.36 -13.93
C LYS A 276 7.65 11.21 -14.91
N ALA A 277 8.92 10.89 -15.12
CA ALA A 277 9.75 11.58 -16.10
C ALA A 277 9.18 11.41 -17.52
N VAL A 278 8.76 10.20 -17.87
CA VAL A 278 8.06 9.90 -19.14
C VAL A 278 6.74 10.67 -19.23
N ALA A 279 5.90 10.60 -18.18
CA ALA A 279 4.61 11.28 -18.15
C ALA A 279 4.74 12.80 -18.29
N GLN A 280 5.76 13.42 -17.70
CA GLN A 280 6.02 14.85 -17.89
C GLN A 280 6.31 15.20 -19.35
N GLN A 281 7.15 14.42 -20.03
CA GLN A 281 7.47 14.65 -21.44
C GLN A 281 6.28 14.39 -22.36
N LEU A 282 5.51 13.32 -22.12
CA LEU A 282 4.27 13.05 -22.86
C LEU A 282 3.26 14.18 -22.68
N THR A 283 3.05 14.63 -21.45
CA THR A 283 2.11 15.73 -21.13
C THR A 283 2.56 17.02 -21.80
N ALA A 284 3.84 17.35 -21.75
CA ALA A 284 4.40 18.53 -22.41
C ALA A 284 4.18 18.47 -23.93
N PHE A 285 4.47 17.33 -24.55
CA PHE A 285 4.27 17.12 -25.98
C PHE A 285 2.78 17.28 -26.38
N LEU A 286 1.86 16.61 -25.67
CA LEU A 286 0.42 16.71 -25.94
C LEU A 286 -0.10 18.15 -25.80
N LYS A 287 0.43 18.90 -24.82
CA LYS A 287 0.08 20.30 -24.59
C LYS A 287 0.60 21.21 -25.70
N THR A 288 1.89 21.13 -26.02
CA THR A 288 2.52 21.98 -27.04
C THR A 288 1.89 21.79 -28.41
N ASN A 289 1.48 20.55 -28.72
CA ASN A 289 0.88 20.20 -30.01
C ASN A 289 -0.65 20.19 -30.03
N ASN A 290 -1.32 20.62 -28.96
CA ASN A 290 -2.78 20.62 -28.84
C ASN A 290 -3.44 19.27 -29.22
N VAL A 291 -2.80 18.14 -28.89
CA VAL A 291 -3.24 16.78 -29.27
C VAL A 291 -4.25 16.20 -28.25
N TYR A 292 -4.70 17.02 -27.33
CA TYR A 292 -5.61 16.64 -26.28
C TYR A 292 -7.04 16.46 -26.83
N GLU A 293 -7.63 15.28 -26.60
CA GLU A 293 -9.04 15.02 -26.88
C GLU A 293 -9.96 16.01 -26.14
N MET A 294 -10.98 16.54 -26.83
CA MET A 294 -11.84 17.60 -26.28
C MET A 294 -12.66 17.09 -25.08
N LEU A 295 -13.11 15.84 -25.15
CA LEU A 295 -14.02 15.24 -24.16
C LEU A 295 -13.29 14.45 -23.06
N GLN A 296 -11.96 14.54 -22.96
CA GLN A 296 -11.20 13.88 -21.91
C GLN A 296 -11.04 14.81 -20.69
N PHE A 297 -11.84 14.56 -19.65
CA PHE A 297 -11.80 15.31 -18.39
C PHE A 297 -10.93 14.65 -17.31
N CYS A 298 -10.82 13.32 -17.32
CA CYS A 298 -10.02 12.58 -16.35
C CYS A 298 -8.52 12.68 -16.66
N PHE A 299 -7.70 12.72 -15.60
CA PHE A 299 -6.23 12.70 -15.68
C PHE A 299 -5.60 13.89 -16.41
N ARG A 300 -6.29 15.04 -16.41
CA ARG A 300 -5.74 16.32 -16.87
C ARG A 300 -5.46 17.25 -15.70
N PRO A 301 -4.46 18.14 -15.81
CA PRO A 301 -4.39 19.31 -14.94
C PRO A 301 -5.73 20.05 -15.04
N ILE A 302 -6.27 20.50 -13.90
CA ILE A 302 -7.52 21.26 -13.87
C ILE A 302 -7.30 22.53 -14.71
N ILE A 303 -7.97 22.59 -15.87
CA ILE A 303 -8.16 23.82 -16.61
C ILE A 303 -9.38 24.48 -15.97
N ASP A 304 -9.22 25.70 -15.45
CA ASP A 304 -10.35 26.53 -15.02
C ASP A 304 -11.20 26.83 -16.26
N LEU A 305 -12.19 25.98 -16.53
CA LEU A 305 -13.12 26.13 -17.64
C LEU A 305 -14.12 27.23 -17.29
N ARG A 306 -13.70 28.50 -17.37
CA ARG A 306 -14.64 29.58 -17.68
C ARG A 306 -15.00 29.44 -19.16
N LEU A 307 -15.94 28.55 -19.45
CA LEU A 307 -16.64 28.57 -20.73
C LEU A 307 -17.50 29.84 -20.74
N PRO A 308 -17.33 30.76 -21.71
CA PRO A 308 -18.35 31.78 -21.95
C PRO A 308 -19.61 31.07 -22.44
N LEU A 309 -20.73 31.33 -21.73
CA LEU A 309 -22.08 30.94 -22.13
C LEU A 309 -22.45 31.56 -23.48
#